data_AF-U2Z101-F1
#
_entry.id   AF-U2Z101-F1
#
_cell.length_a   1.000
_cell.length_b   1.000
_cell.length_c   1.000
_cell.angle_alpha   90.00
_cell.angle_beta   90.00
_cell.angle_gamma   90.00
#
_symmetry.space_group_name_H-M   'P 1'
#
loop_
_entity.id
_entity.type
_entity.pdbx_description
1 polymer ?
#
loop_
_entity_poly.entity_id
_entity_poly.type
_entity_poly.pdbx_seq_one_letter_code
_entity_poly.pdbx_strand_id
1 'polypeptide(L)'
;MIRTTAIAALFTGLLLPGLAMAQTQMALGGLAADPSAPVEVTAESLSVDQATGRATFEGDVLIGQGEMKISAATVEVVYDEATGEIARLEAEGGVTFVTATEAAEAESAVYDISGGTLTLIGDVLLTQGRTALSSQRMEIDLAAGTAQLTGGVRSVIEPAQ
;
A
#
# COMPACT_ATOMS: atom_id res chain seq x y z
N MET A 1 -71.48 34.15 5.98
CA MET A 1 -71.82 32.76 6.33
C MET A 1 -70.54 31.94 6.21
N ILE A 2 -70.14 31.17 7.22
CA ILE A 2 -68.81 30.51 7.32
C ILE A 2 -68.98 28.99 7.52
N ARG A 3 -68.38 28.18 6.63
CA ARG A 3 -68.10 26.71 6.70
C ARG A 3 -67.15 26.36 5.52
N THR A 4 -66.26 25.35 5.53
CA THR A 4 -65.69 24.46 6.57
C THR A 4 -64.31 23.94 6.07
N THR A 5 -63.49 23.40 6.97
CA THR A 5 -62.09 22.91 6.83
C THR A 5 -61.88 21.54 6.15
N ALA A 6 -60.66 21.30 5.63
CA ALA A 6 -59.94 20.00 5.63
C ALA A 6 -58.41 20.24 5.49
N ILE A 7 -57.61 20.11 6.57
CA ILE A 7 -56.81 18.93 6.99
C ILE A 7 -55.52 18.72 6.16
N ALA A 8 -54.37 18.90 6.82
CA ALA A 8 -53.03 18.57 6.33
C ALA A 8 -52.50 17.30 7.01
N ALA A 9 -51.76 16.47 6.29
CA ALA A 9 -51.12 15.26 6.81
C ALA A 9 -49.59 15.41 6.83
N LEU A 10 -49.01 15.25 8.01
CA LEU A 10 -47.58 15.38 8.28
C LEU A 10 -46.93 13.99 8.28
N PHE A 11 -45.99 13.73 7.37
CA PHE A 11 -45.17 12.51 7.36
C PHE A 11 -43.80 12.78 7.99
N THR A 12 -43.61 12.34 9.23
CA THR A 12 -42.31 12.40 9.93
C THR A 12 -41.50 11.14 9.63
N GLY A 13 -40.47 11.26 8.80
CA GLY A 13 -39.55 10.17 8.47
C GLY A 13 -38.57 9.86 9.61
N LEU A 14 -38.52 8.61 10.04
CA LEU A 14 -37.59 8.12 11.06
C LEU A 14 -36.19 7.90 10.45
N LEU A 15 -35.20 8.71 10.86
CA LEU A 15 -33.80 8.52 10.50
C LEU A 15 -33.12 7.52 11.44
N LEU A 16 -32.71 6.37 10.91
CA LEU A 16 -31.84 5.42 11.59
C LEU A 16 -30.38 5.88 11.45
N PRO A 17 -29.62 6.08 12.53
CA PRO A 17 -28.20 6.39 12.43
C PRO A 17 -27.43 5.16 11.93
N GLY A 18 -26.87 5.26 10.74
CA GLY A 18 -25.97 4.23 10.20
C GLY A 18 -24.70 4.13 11.04
N LEU A 19 -24.31 2.91 11.39
CA LEU A 19 -23.03 2.64 12.05
C LEU A 19 -21.90 2.96 11.07
N ALA A 20 -21.19 4.06 11.30
CA ALA A 20 -19.96 4.36 10.57
C ALA A 20 -18.92 3.29 10.92
N MET A 21 -18.63 2.40 9.97
CA MET A 21 -17.48 1.50 10.11
C MET A 21 -16.22 2.36 10.00
N ALA A 22 -15.51 2.51 11.12
CA ALA A 22 -14.22 3.18 11.15
C ALA A 22 -13.20 2.30 10.43
N GLN A 23 -13.09 2.49 9.10
CA GLN A 23 -11.94 2.00 8.36
C GLN A 23 -10.72 2.79 8.85
N THR A 24 -9.82 2.13 9.57
CA THR A 24 -8.58 2.71 10.10
C THR A 24 -7.56 2.85 8.98
N GLN A 25 -7.91 3.64 7.96
CA GLN A 25 -7.04 4.01 6.86
C GLN A 25 -6.22 5.21 7.30
N MET A 26 -4.94 4.99 7.59
CA MET A 26 -4.04 6.04 8.06
C MET A 26 -3.42 6.74 6.87
N ALA A 27 -3.57 8.06 6.78
CA ALA A 27 -2.83 8.89 5.85
C ALA A 27 -1.39 9.05 6.35
N LEU A 28 -0.42 8.66 5.52
CA LEU A 28 1.00 8.61 5.85
C LEU A 28 1.74 9.32 4.70
N GLY A 29 1.91 10.64 4.83
CA GLY A 29 2.18 11.53 3.69
C GLY A 29 3.46 11.28 2.89
N GLY A 30 4.43 10.52 3.42
CA GLY A 30 5.63 10.09 2.68
C GLY A 30 5.47 8.77 1.92
N LEU A 31 4.36 8.04 2.09
CA LEU A 31 4.07 6.80 1.33
C LEU A 31 3.58 7.05 -0.11
N ALA A 32 3.39 8.31 -0.52
CA ALA A 32 2.96 8.61 -1.87
C ALA A 32 4.13 8.40 -2.85
N ALA A 33 3.93 7.54 -3.86
CA ALA A 33 4.89 7.38 -4.96
C ALA A 33 4.62 8.43 -6.05
N ASP A 34 5.66 8.83 -6.80
CA ASP A 34 5.48 9.54 -8.07
C ASP A 34 5.38 8.51 -9.20
N PRO A 35 4.18 8.22 -9.74
CA PRO A 35 4.01 7.24 -10.81
C PRO A 35 4.59 7.71 -12.15
N SER A 36 4.98 8.99 -12.27
CA SER A 36 5.67 9.51 -13.46
C SER A 36 7.19 9.39 -13.38
N ALA A 37 7.74 9.11 -12.20
CA ALA A 37 9.16 8.84 -12.04
C ALA A 37 9.53 7.47 -12.64
N PRO A 38 10.71 7.34 -13.28
CA PRO A 38 11.16 6.07 -13.83
C PRO A 38 11.35 5.03 -12.72
N VAL A 39 11.02 3.78 -13.04
CA VAL A 39 11.33 2.62 -12.20
C VAL A 39 12.72 2.11 -12.60
N GLU A 40 13.66 2.14 -11.67
CA GLU A 40 15.00 1.61 -11.82
C GLU A 40 15.12 0.30 -11.02
N VAL A 41 15.76 -0.72 -11.58
CA VAL A 41 16.03 -2.00 -10.89
C VAL A 41 17.51 -2.35 -11.08
N THR A 42 18.21 -2.59 -9.97
CA THR A 42 19.62 -3.01 -9.92
C THR A 42 19.73 -4.33 -9.17
N ALA A 43 20.54 -5.27 -9.66
CA ALA A 43 20.79 -6.57 -9.04
C ALA A 43 22.15 -7.14 -9.52
N GLU A 44 22.66 -8.20 -8.88
CA GLU A 44 23.84 -8.92 -9.37
C GLU A 44 23.57 -9.71 -10.66
N SER A 45 22.35 -10.26 -10.80
CA SER A 45 21.98 -11.07 -11.96
C SER A 45 20.53 -10.90 -12.38
N LEU A 46 20.28 -11.20 -13.66
CA LEU A 46 18.98 -11.14 -14.33
C LEU A 46 18.79 -12.41 -15.16
N SER A 47 17.74 -13.16 -14.87
CA SER A 47 17.22 -14.26 -15.69
C SER A 47 15.93 -13.83 -16.38
N VAL A 48 15.68 -14.29 -17.60
CA VAL A 48 14.44 -13.99 -18.34
C VAL A 48 13.86 -15.28 -18.91
N ASP A 49 12.65 -15.62 -18.46
CA ASP A 49 11.87 -16.73 -19.00
C ASP A 49 10.94 -16.23 -20.10
N GLN A 50 11.31 -16.53 -21.36
CA GLN A 50 10.54 -16.18 -22.55
C GLN A 50 9.26 -17.01 -22.73
N ALA A 51 9.10 -18.14 -22.02
CA ALA A 51 7.89 -18.95 -22.07
C ALA A 51 6.79 -18.40 -21.15
N THR A 52 7.18 -17.74 -20.05
CA THR A 52 6.25 -17.12 -19.09
C THR A 52 6.20 -15.60 -19.17
N GLY A 53 7.11 -14.96 -19.91
CA GLY A 53 7.20 -13.50 -20.03
C GLY A 53 7.71 -12.81 -18.77
N ARG A 54 8.49 -13.52 -17.95
CA ARG A 54 8.93 -13.07 -16.62
C ARG A 54 10.43 -12.80 -16.58
N ALA A 55 10.83 -11.85 -15.73
CA ALA A 55 12.23 -11.59 -15.43
C ALA A 55 12.48 -11.76 -13.93
N THR A 56 13.52 -12.51 -13.55
CA THR A 56 13.93 -12.69 -12.16
C THR A 56 15.26 -11.98 -11.94
N PHE A 57 15.27 -11.04 -11.00
CA PHE A 57 16.44 -10.33 -10.52
C PHE A 57 16.89 -10.97 -9.22
N GLU A 58 18.19 -11.24 -9.06
CA GLU A 58 18.74 -11.92 -7.88
C GLU A 58 20.08 -11.29 -7.45
N GLY A 59 20.31 -11.28 -6.14
CA GLY A 59 21.51 -10.73 -5.50
C GLY A 59 21.33 -9.25 -5.18
N ASP A 60 21.04 -8.95 -3.92
CA ASP A 60 20.85 -7.62 -3.33
C ASP A 60 20.07 -6.65 -4.25
N VAL A 61 18.87 -7.08 -4.67
CA VAL A 61 18.04 -6.33 -5.60
C VAL A 61 17.59 -5.02 -4.97
N LEU A 62 17.79 -3.92 -5.69
CA LEU A 62 17.32 -2.59 -5.33
C LEU A 62 16.43 -2.04 -6.44
N ILE A 63 15.16 -1.84 -6.13
CA ILE A 63 14.17 -1.12 -6.94
C ILE A 63 14.10 0.33 -6.44
N GLY A 64 13.96 1.28 -7.34
CA GLY A 64 13.70 2.68 -7.00
C GLY A 64 12.74 3.38 -7.93
N GLN A 65 11.90 4.26 -7.38
CA GLN A 65 11.04 5.17 -8.14
C GLN A 65 10.92 6.49 -7.39
N GLY A 66 11.55 7.54 -7.94
CA GLY A 66 11.72 8.81 -7.20
C GLY A 66 12.46 8.60 -5.87
N GLU A 67 11.86 9.08 -4.79
CA GLU A 67 12.38 8.92 -3.41
C GLU A 67 12.10 7.53 -2.80
N MET A 68 11.14 6.77 -3.35
CA MET A 68 10.83 5.42 -2.89
C MET A 68 11.96 4.44 -3.29
N LYS A 69 12.35 3.56 -2.36
CA LYS A 69 13.23 2.41 -2.62
C LYS A 69 12.64 1.14 -1.99
N ILE A 70 12.82 0.02 -2.67
CA ILE A 70 12.50 -1.33 -2.17
C ILE A 70 13.76 -2.19 -2.38
N SER A 71 14.26 -2.85 -1.35
CA SER A 71 15.35 -3.83 -1.46
C SER A 71 14.91 -5.22 -1.02
N ALA A 72 15.38 -6.25 -1.72
CA ALA A 72 15.07 -7.65 -1.47
C ALA A 72 16.18 -8.59 -1.97
N ALA A 73 16.19 -9.86 -1.56
CA ALA A 73 17.17 -10.83 -2.07
C ALA A 73 16.88 -11.24 -3.53
N THR A 74 15.60 -11.38 -3.86
CA THR A 74 15.09 -11.77 -5.19
C THR A 74 13.85 -10.96 -5.54
N VAL A 75 13.69 -10.60 -6.81
CA VAL A 75 12.48 -9.95 -7.35
C VAL A 75 12.07 -10.61 -8.67
N GLU A 76 10.85 -11.13 -8.75
CA GLU A 76 10.20 -11.49 -10.01
C GLU A 76 9.45 -10.27 -10.58
N VAL A 77 9.60 -10.03 -11.88
CA VAL A 77 8.98 -8.94 -12.64
C VAL A 77 8.03 -9.56 -13.66
N VAL A 78 6.77 -9.13 -13.59
CA VAL A 78 5.71 -9.51 -14.51
C VAL A 78 5.40 -8.31 -15.40
N TYR A 79 5.59 -8.49 -16.70
CA TYR A 79 5.26 -7.48 -17.72
C TYR A 79 3.82 -7.64 -18.21
N ASP A 80 3.18 -6.54 -18.59
CA ASP A 80 1.91 -6.58 -19.32
C ASP A 80 2.13 -7.05 -20.77
N GLU A 81 1.39 -8.07 -21.22
CA GLU A 81 1.55 -8.64 -22.56
C GLU A 81 1.15 -7.67 -23.70
N ALA A 82 0.31 -6.68 -23.42
CA ALA A 82 -0.22 -5.74 -24.41
C ALA A 82 0.60 -4.45 -24.52
N THR A 83 1.16 -3.94 -23.42
CA THR A 83 2.00 -2.72 -23.42
C THR A 83 3.50 -3.00 -23.35
N GLY A 84 3.92 -4.14 -22.79
CA GLY A 84 5.32 -4.44 -22.48
C GLY A 84 5.87 -3.67 -21.28
N GLU A 85 5.04 -2.93 -20.56
CA GLU A 85 5.40 -2.22 -19.33
C GLU A 85 5.43 -3.17 -18.13
N ILE A 86 6.07 -2.78 -17.02
CA ILE A 86 6.04 -3.57 -15.79
C ILE A 86 4.65 -3.42 -15.16
N ALA A 87 3.93 -4.53 -15.04
CA ALA A 87 2.64 -4.59 -14.35
C ALA A 87 2.82 -4.82 -12.84
N ARG A 88 3.73 -5.74 -12.47
CA ARG A 88 3.93 -6.16 -11.08
C ARG A 88 5.38 -6.55 -10.76
N LEU A 89 5.77 -6.29 -9.53
CA LEU A 89 7.01 -6.76 -8.90
C LEU A 89 6.65 -7.63 -7.69
N GLU A 90 7.21 -8.82 -7.59
CA GLU A 90 7.06 -9.75 -6.46
C GLU A 90 8.44 -9.97 -5.82
N ALA A 91 8.62 -9.48 -4.59
CA ALA A 91 9.91 -9.38 -3.91
C ALA A 91 9.96 -10.31 -2.68
N GLU A 92 11.04 -11.09 -2.55
CA GLU A 92 11.19 -12.13 -1.53
C GLU A 92 12.59 -12.16 -0.90
N GLY A 93 12.70 -12.90 0.22
CA GLY A 93 13.94 -13.10 0.96
C GLY A 93 14.25 -12.01 1.99
N GLY A 94 13.21 -11.37 2.53
CA GLY A 94 13.31 -10.19 3.38
C GLY A 94 13.27 -8.93 2.53
N VAL A 95 12.27 -8.09 2.77
CA VAL A 95 12.03 -6.85 2.03
C VAL A 95 12.18 -5.66 2.97
N THR A 96 12.92 -4.65 2.52
CA THR A 96 12.91 -3.32 3.13
C THR A 96 12.38 -2.30 2.14
N PHE A 97 11.31 -1.61 2.52
CA PHE A 97 10.72 -0.49 1.80
C PHE A 97 11.07 0.81 2.54
N VAL A 98 11.53 1.83 1.84
CA VAL A 98 11.82 3.16 2.43
C VAL A 98 11.31 4.29 1.55
N THR A 99 10.94 5.38 2.22
CA THR A 99 10.56 6.67 1.64
C THR A 99 11.43 7.77 2.25
N ALA A 100 11.08 9.05 2.02
CA ALA A 100 11.72 10.17 2.71
C ALA A 100 11.46 10.19 4.24
N THR A 101 10.37 9.57 4.74
CA THR A 101 9.94 9.68 6.16
C THR A 101 9.51 8.38 6.83
N GLU A 102 9.33 7.30 6.08
CA GLU A 102 8.94 5.98 6.57
C GLU A 102 9.97 4.91 6.15
N ALA A 103 10.12 3.89 6.99
CA ALA A 103 10.79 2.65 6.64
C ALA A 103 9.95 1.46 7.12
N ALA A 104 9.72 0.47 6.26
CA ALA A 104 9.00 -0.76 6.58
C ALA A 104 9.81 -1.99 6.20
N GLU A 105 9.81 -2.99 7.07
CA GLU A 105 10.44 -4.30 6.85
C GLU A 105 9.36 -5.40 6.82
N ALA A 106 9.56 -6.44 6.01
CA ALA A 106 8.66 -7.59 5.86
C ALA A 106 9.38 -8.84 5.33
N GLU A 107 8.74 -10.00 5.32
CA GLU A 107 9.28 -11.23 4.71
C GLU A 107 9.23 -11.18 3.17
N SER A 108 8.11 -10.72 2.62
CA SER A 108 7.89 -10.53 1.18
C SER A 108 7.03 -9.31 0.86
N ALA A 109 7.03 -8.90 -0.40
CA ALA A 109 6.22 -7.79 -0.89
C ALA A 109 5.71 -8.01 -2.31
N VAL A 110 4.56 -7.43 -2.62
CA VAL A 110 4.00 -7.37 -3.97
C VAL A 110 3.68 -5.92 -4.30
N TYR A 111 4.35 -5.35 -5.30
CA TYR A 111 4.02 -4.04 -5.85
C TYR A 111 3.26 -4.21 -7.16
N ASP A 112 1.95 -3.92 -7.13
CA ASP A 112 1.13 -3.78 -8.33
C ASP A 112 1.26 -2.34 -8.84
N ILE A 113 2.02 -2.16 -9.92
CA ILE A 113 2.31 -0.84 -10.48
C ILE A 113 1.07 -0.27 -11.18
N SER A 114 0.36 -1.11 -11.93
CA SER A 114 -0.89 -0.75 -12.62
C SER A 114 -2.00 -0.32 -11.65
N GLY A 115 -2.09 -0.96 -10.48
CA GLY A 115 -3.01 -0.63 -9.40
C GLY A 115 -2.46 0.37 -8.37
N GLY A 116 -1.22 0.85 -8.50
CA GLY A 116 -0.60 1.78 -7.54
C GLY A 116 -0.55 1.27 -6.10
N THR A 117 -0.47 -0.05 -5.88
CA THR A 117 -0.64 -0.67 -4.56
C THR A 117 0.57 -1.51 -4.17
N LEU A 118 1.18 -1.20 -3.03
CA LEU A 118 2.26 -1.99 -2.43
C LEU A 118 1.72 -2.78 -1.24
N THR A 119 1.91 -4.10 -1.29
CA THR A 119 1.56 -5.04 -0.22
C THR A 119 2.83 -5.56 0.43
N LEU A 120 2.92 -5.50 1.77
CA LEU A 120 3.98 -6.11 2.59
C LEU A 120 3.38 -7.26 3.40
N ILE A 121 4.07 -8.40 3.47
CA ILE A 121 3.57 -9.66 4.05
C ILE A 121 4.64 -10.31 4.93
N GLY A 122 4.24 -10.83 6.09
CA GLY A 122 5.11 -11.55 7.03
C GLY A 122 5.86 -10.59 7.95
N ASP A 123 5.59 -10.69 9.25
CA ASP A 123 6.21 -9.94 10.36
C ASP A 123 6.51 -8.45 10.07
N VAL A 124 5.53 -7.78 9.44
CA VAL A 124 5.69 -6.41 8.96
C VAL A 124 5.96 -5.45 10.12
N LEU A 125 7.07 -4.71 10.04
CA LEU A 125 7.47 -3.65 10.97
C LEU A 125 7.58 -2.32 10.23
N LEU A 126 6.64 -1.41 10.45
CA LEU A 126 6.67 -0.04 9.95
C LEU A 126 7.23 0.90 11.04
N THR A 127 8.14 1.78 10.64
CA THR A 127 8.66 2.88 11.46
C THR A 127 8.38 4.22 10.78
N GLN A 128 7.92 5.19 11.57
CA GLN A 128 7.69 6.56 11.12
C GLN A 128 8.08 7.53 12.25
N GLY A 129 9.22 8.20 12.09
CA GLY A 129 9.77 9.12 13.08
C GLY A 129 10.05 8.47 14.44
N ARG A 130 9.08 8.55 15.37
CA ARG A 130 9.14 8.01 16.75
C ARG A 130 8.06 6.97 17.05
N THR A 131 7.38 6.50 16.01
CA THR A 131 6.33 5.48 16.09
C THR A 131 6.81 4.22 15.39
N ALA A 132 6.63 3.08 16.06
CA ALA A 132 6.78 1.76 15.47
C ALA A 132 5.42 1.04 15.47
N LEU A 133 5.12 0.35 14.38
CA LEU A 133 3.89 -0.38 14.13
C LEU A 133 4.25 -1.78 13.63
N SER A 134 3.70 -2.84 14.22
CA SER A 134 3.91 -4.21 13.76
C SER A 134 2.61 -4.92 13.40
N SER A 135 2.59 -5.75 12.36
CA SER A 135 1.41 -6.49 11.88
C SER A 135 1.78 -7.72 11.03
N GLN A 136 0.83 -8.59 10.65
CA GLN A 136 1.11 -9.68 9.72
C GLN A 136 1.11 -9.24 8.24
N ARG A 137 0.35 -8.20 7.90
CA ARG A 137 0.21 -7.65 6.53
C ARG A 137 -0.04 -6.15 6.58
N MET A 138 0.64 -5.41 5.73
CA MET A 138 0.38 -3.99 5.47
C MET A 138 0.10 -3.79 3.99
N GLU A 139 -0.90 -2.99 3.67
CA GLU A 139 -1.31 -2.66 2.32
C GLU A 139 -1.29 -1.14 2.16
N ILE A 140 -0.61 -0.66 1.13
CA ILE A 140 -0.33 0.76 0.88
C ILE A 140 -0.93 1.13 -0.46
N ASP A 141 -1.84 2.10 -0.44
CA ASP A 141 -2.29 2.82 -1.63
C ASP A 141 -1.33 3.99 -1.84
N LEU A 142 -0.46 3.88 -2.85
CA LEU A 142 0.59 4.86 -3.16
C LEU A 142 0.03 6.11 -3.83
N ALA A 143 -1.18 6.04 -4.42
CA ALA A 143 -1.84 7.19 -5.03
C ALA A 143 -2.59 8.03 -3.98
N ALA A 144 -3.19 7.39 -2.98
CA ALA A 144 -3.82 8.04 -1.84
C ALA A 144 -2.82 8.42 -0.73
N GLY A 145 -1.62 7.83 -0.71
CA GLY A 145 -0.64 8.00 0.38
C GLY A 145 -1.17 7.44 1.71
N THR A 146 -1.85 6.29 1.66
CA THR A 146 -2.49 5.68 2.84
C THR A 146 -2.07 4.24 3.05
N ALA A 147 -2.09 3.77 4.29
CA ALA A 147 -1.91 2.35 4.60
C ALA A 147 -2.99 1.78 5.51
N GLN A 148 -3.22 0.47 5.33
CA GLN A 148 -4.01 -0.37 6.22
C GLN A 148 -3.14 -1.53 6.72
N LEU A 149 -3.11 -1.74 8.04
CA LEU A 149 -2.36 -2.83 8.68
C LEU A 149 -3.36 -3.86 9.22
N THR A 150 -3.07 -5.14 9.04
CA THR A 150 -3.94 -6.26 9.40
C THR A 150 -3.18 -7.43 10.00
N GLY A 151 -3.89 -8.21 10.84
CA GLY A 151 -3.30 -9.27 11.65
C GLY A 151 -2.47 -8.72 12.81
N GLY A 152 -2.96 -8.89 14.03
CA GLY A 152 -2.18 -8.66 15.26
C GLY A 152 -1.54 -7.28 15.41
N VAL A 153 -2.20 -6.22 14.92
CA VAL A 153 -1.60 -4.86 14.86
C VAL A 153 -1.23 -4.36 16.26
N ARG A 154 0.04 -3.97 16.42
CA ARG A 154 0.58 -3.36 17.65
C ARG A 154 1.24 -2.04 17.31
N SER A 155 1.08 -1.04 18.19
CA SER A 155 1.76 0.26 18.09
C SER A 155 2.61 0.53 19.34
N VAL A 156 3.76 1.15 19.13
CA VAL A 156 4.63 1.72 20.16
C VAL A 156 4.94 3.16 19.75
N ILE A 157 4.72 4.11 20.65
CA ILE A 157 4.96 5.54 20.43
C ILE A 157 5.95 5.99 21.50
N GLU A 158 7.11 6.52 21.11
CA GLU A 158 8.07 7.06 22.06
C GLU A 158 7.62 8.44 22.58
N PRO A 159 7.63 8.67 23.90
CA PRO A 159 7.29 9.98 24.46
C PRO A 159 8.33 11.04 24.08
N ALA A 160 7.89 12.29 23.95
CA ALA A 160 8.81 13.41 23.87
C ALA A 160 9.54 13.60 25.20
N GLN A 161 10.87 13.74 25.12
CA GLN A 161 11.74 14.22 26.20
C GLN A 161 11.77 15.74 26.20
#